data_AF-A0A1E4ZVW7-F1
#
_entry.id   AF-A0A1E4ZVW7-F1
#
_cell.length_a   1.000
_cell.length_b   1.000
_cell.length_c   1.000
_cell.angle_alpha   90.00
_cell.angle_beta   90.00
_cell.angle_gamma   90.00
#
_symmetry.space_group_name_H-M   'P 1'
#
loop_
_entity.id
_entity.type
_entity.pdbx_description
1 polymer ?
#
loop_
_entity_poly.entity_id
_entity_poly.type
_entity_poly.pdbx_seq_one_letter_code
_entity_poly.pdbx_strand_id
1 'polypeptide(L)'
;MGGVYRSTNSGASFSRVDSSSTPDMFGYEPNDGRSQAWYDLAITVSDIDANEVHFGGIVTWRSLDGGVNWERTSEWILGNDTNYIHPDIHDMQYIDGKLYIGNDGLLVTSTDKGKTFENVSEGLGNRQFYRLGVSKTDPNVYGGGTQDNGSSIFSKGRWHEWLGADGGNLIFNWKDNNIVYGIIQQGQSWHKSLNGGENNGDVSITNPGGGAWVVPYEMDHNDPDILVAGLSEVVKTTDGMKTWSTISNLGLGSLDAIGLAPSNSDYIYTSKDATIYVTKDGGANWINISNGLPDSFITYISVHPSNPEKLAVSLSGYSSGNKVFTSENGGATWKNISGSLPNIPANCILYHDIPENGLYVGMDVGAYYIDDTKTDWQPFMLGMPNVIVNELEIHEASNTITAATFGRGMWRSDVAVNKKIIADFYSDDLRIKPSEGTQIVDISESLEGGEISSWKWSFPEGSPSQYIGKFPPKVFYEKTGKYDVTLTVTNSNGSTTTKTKSNCRREYHCGWN
;
A
#
# COMPACT_ATOMS: atom_id res chain seq x y z
N MET A 1 -20.20 33.67 22.67
CA MET A 1 -19.15 34.08 23.62
C MET A 1 -18.93 32.91 24.57
N GLY A 2 -17.81 32.21 24.42
CA GLY A 2 -17.41 31.13 25.33
C GLY A 2 -16.95 31.67 26.68
N GLY A 3 -16.77 30.77 27.64
CA GLY A 3 -16.21 31.07 28.97
C GLY A 3 -16.05 29.79 29.79
N VAL A 4 -15.24 29.85 30.83
CA VAL A 4 -14.99 28.72 31.74
C VAL A 4 -15.92 28.88 32.94
N TYR A 5 -16.73 27.85 33.20
CA TYR A 5 -17.72 27.86 34.27
C TYR A 5 -17.46 26.73 35.25
N ARG A 6 -17.48 27.06 36.55
CA ARG A 6 -17.25 26.09 37.61
C ARG A 6 -18.45 26.03 38.55
N SER A 7 -18.80 24.82 38.99
CA SER A 7 -19.73 24.60 40.09
C SER A 7 -18.97 24.22 41.36
N THR A 8 -19.38 24.80 42.50
CA THR A 8 -18.88 24.44 43.84
C THR A 8 -19.95 23.75 44.70
N ASN A 9 -21.10 23.45 44.10
CA ASN A 9 -22.27 22.89 44.77
C ASN A 9 -22.85 21.69 44.00
N SER A 10 -21.95 20.80 43.55
CA SER A 10 -22.31 19.54 42.87
C SER A 10 -23.20 19.73 41.64
N GLY A 11 -22.95 20.80 40.86
CA GLY A 11 -23.66 21.09 39.62
C GLY A 11 -24.97 21.86 39.77
N ALA A 12 -25.38 22.23 40.99
CA ALA A 12 -26.64 22.97 41.19
C ALA A 12 -26.60 24.39 40.59
N SER A 13 -25.44 25.04 40.59
CA SER A 13 -25.20 26.28 39.87
C SER A 13 -23.76 26.38 39.38
N PHE A 14 -23.57 27.12 38.29
CA PHE A 14 -22.27 27.40 37.71
C PHE A 14 -21.99 28.91 37.73
N SER A 15 -20.75 29.27 38.02
CA SER A 15 -20.28 30.65 37.95
C SER A 15 -19.09 30.73 37.01
N ARG A 16 -19.04 31.81 36.22
CA ARG A 16 -17.91 32.09 35.34
C ARG A 16 -16.66 32.33 36.19
N VAL A 17 -15.55 31.67 35.87
CA VAL A 17 -14.27 31.77 36.59
C VAL A 17 -13.17 32.45 35.78
N ASP A 18 -13.29 32.43 34.44
CA ASP A 18 -12.41 33.20 33.56
C ASP A 18 -12.76 34.69 33.60
N SER A 19 -11.81 35.52 33.18
CA SER A 19 -11.93 36.98 33.20
C SER A 19 -11.63 37.58 31.83
N SER A 20 -11.79 38.90 31.67
CA SER A 20 -11.43 39.59 30.42
C SER A 20 -9.93 39.56 30.12
N SER A 21 -9.08 39.16 31.06
CA SER A 21 -7.65 38.97 30.85
C SER A 21 -7.27 37.52 30.49
N THR A 22 -8.22 36.58 30.55
CA THR A 22 -8.01 35.21 30.09
C THR A 22 -7.81 35.22 28.58
N PRO A 23 -6.73 34.60 28.05
CA PRO A 23 -6.53 34.52 26.61
C PRO A 23 -7.64 33.70 25.95
N ASP A 24 -7.96 34.01 24.70
CA ASP A 24 -8.70 33.08 23.86
C ASP A 24 -7.86 31.81 23.66
N MET A 25 -8.40 30.67 24.09
CA MET A 25 -7.73 29.37 24.08
C MET A 25 -8.18 28.48 22.92
N PHE A 26 -9.15 28.93 22.10
CA PHE A 26 -9.76 28.10 21.06
C PHE A 26 -8.98 28.09 19.74
N GLY A 27 -7.98 28.96 19.58
CA GLY A 27 -7.18 29.13 18.37
C GLY A 27 -5.80 28.45 18.39
N TYR A 28 -4.99 28.73 17.38
CA TYR A 28 -3.59 28.28 17.31
C TYR A 28 -2.70 29.11 18.24
N GLU A 29 -2.99 30.41 18.31
CA GLU A 29 -2.29 31.40 19.12
C GLU A 29 -3.24 32.10 20.09
N PRO A 30 -2.73 32.61 21.24
CA PRO A 30 -3.55 33.39 22.15
C PRO A 30 -4.20 34.59 21.44
N ASN A 31 -5.53 34.66 21.45
CA ASN A 31 -6.31 35.77 20.88
C ASN A 31 -6.17 35.95 19.35
N ASP A 32 -5.96 34.87 18.59
CA ASP A 32 -5.91 34.93 17.12
C ASP A 32 -7.29 35.01 16.44
N GLY A 33 -8.37 34.88 17.21
CA GLY A 33 -9.76 34.93 16.75
C GLY A 33 -10.19 33.72 15.91
N ARG A 34 -9.35 32.67 15.84
CA ARG A 34 -9.68 31.38 15.23
C ARG A 34 -10.26 30.46 16.27
N SER A 35 -11.08 29.51 15.82
CA SER A 35 -11.66 28.51 16.69
C SER A 35 -12.07 27.29 15.90
N GLN A 36 -11.72 26.13 16.43
CA GLN A 36 -12.20 24.83 15.96
C GLN A 36 -13.03 24.09 17.03
N ALA A 37 -13.41 24.80 18.11
CA ALA A 37 -14.14 24.28 19.27
C ALA A 37 -15.49 23.59 19.01
N TRP A 38 -15.98 23.61 17.76
CA TRP A 38 -17.13 22.81 17.31
C TRP A 38 -16.75 21.36 16.94
N TYR A 39 -15.45 21.06 16.85
CA TYR A 39 -14.85 19.81 16.38
C TYR A 39 -13.88 19.22 17.42
N ASP A 40 -12.92 20.02 17.90
CA ASP A 40 -11.89 19.64 18.87
C ASP A 40 -12.06 20.44 20.18
N LEU A 41 -12.60 19.79 21.20
CA LEU A 41 -12.83 20.45 22.48
C LEU A 41 -12.78 19.45 23.63
N ALA A 42 -11.73 19.53 24.43
CA ALA A 42 -11.53 18.71 25.61
C ALA A 42 -11.27 19.59 26.84
N ILE A 43 -11.80 19.16 27.99
CA ILE A 43 -11.46 19.74 29.28
C ILE A 43 -11.43 18.61 30.31
N THR A 44 -10.41 18.62 31.17
CA THR A 44 -10.27 17.64 32.23
C THR A 44 -9.76 18.28 33.51
N VAL A 45 -9.99 17.62 34.63
CA VAL A 45 -9.55 18.06 35.96
C VAL A 45 -8.75 16.93 36.57
N SER A 46 -7.66 17.26 37.26
CA SER A 46 -6.85 16.27 37.97
C SER A 46 -7.68 15.50 39.00
N ASP A 47 -7.48 14.18 39.05
CA ASP A 47 -8.10 13.26 40.01
C ASP A 47 -7.50 13.37 41.42
N ILE A 48 -6.41 14.12 41.58
CA ILE A 48 -5.72 14.36 42.85
C ILE A 48 -5.66 15.84 43.27
N ASP A 49 -5.96 16.78 42.37
CA ASP A 49 -5.95 18.23 42.64
C ASP A 49 -7.04 18.98 41.86
N ALA A 50 -8.15 19.33 42.52
CA ALA A 50 -9.28 20.01 41.87
C ALA A 50 -8.98 21.42 41.32
N ASN A 51 -7.82 22.02 41.65
CA ASN A 51 -7.40 23.29 41.06
C ASN A 51 -6.59 23.12 39.78
N GLU A 52 -6.12 21.91 39.50
CA GLU A 52 -5.43 21.59 38.26
C GLU A 52 -6.45 21.21 37.18
N VAL A 53 -6.61 22.11 36.22
CA VAL A 53 -7.54 21.98 35.10
C VAL A 53 -6.75 22.07 33.80
N HIS A 54 -7.04 21.18 32.87
CA HIS A 54 -6.44 21.19 31.54
C HIS A 54 -7.52 21.35 30.49
N PHE A 55 -7.20 22.09 29.44
CA PHE A 55 -8.08 22.40 28.33
C PHE A 55 -7.35 22.11 27.02
N GLY A 56 -8.06 21.52 26.08
CA GLY A 56 -7.60 21.21 24.74
C GLY A 56 -8.59 21.75 23.72
N GLY A 57 -8.06 22.45 22.72
CA GLY A 57 -8.71 22.71 21.45
C GLY A 57 -7.71 22.36 20.36
N ILE A 58 -7.28 23.34 19.58
CA ILE A 58 -6.18 23.14 18.63
C ILE A 58 -4.86 22.88 19.35
N VAL A 59 -4.64 23.52 20.51
CA VAL A 59 -3.47 23.33 21.38
C VAL A 59 -3.90 23.10 22.83
N THR A 60 -2.95 22.79 23.72
CA THR A 60 -3.23 22.53 25.14
C THR A 60 -2.95 23.73 26.04
N TRP A 61 -3.74 23.82 27.10
CA TRP A 61 -3.68 24.86 28.11
C TRP A 61 -3.88 24.26 29.51
N ARG A 62 -3.28 24.91 30.50
CA ARG A 62 -3.35 24.51 31.90
C ARG A 62 -3.71 25.68 32.81
N SER A 63 -4.55 25.39 33.80
CA SER A 63 -4.81 26.22 34.97
C SER A 63 -4.43 25.46 36.24
N LEU A 64 -3.83 26.16 37.21
CA LEU A 64 -3.46 25.63 38.53
C LEU A 64 -4.23 26.31 39.68
N ASP A 65 -5.23 27.12 39.35
CA ASP A 65 -6.08 27.86 40.29
C ASP A 65 -7.59 27.62 40.05
N GLY A 66 -7.90 26.50 39.42
CA GLY A 66 -9.26 26.04 39.20
C GLY A 66 -10.00 26.79 38.09
N GLY A 67 -9.28 27.22 37.05
CA GLY A 67 -9.80 27.80 35.82
C GLY A 67 -9.75 29.32 35.72
N VAL A 68 -9.04 30.01 36.62
CA VAL A 68 -8.96 31.48 36.64
C VAL A 68 -7.87 31.98 35.70
N ASN A 69 -6.63 31.49 35.88
CA ASN A 69 -5.50 31.80 35.02
C ASN A 69 -5.11 30.57 34.19
N TRP A 70 -4.70 30.81 32.95
CA TRP A 70 -4.37 29.78 31.97
C TRP A 70 -3.02 30.04 31.32
N GLU A 71 -2.24 28.98 31.16
CA GLU A 71 -0.93 28.95 30.51
C GLU A 71 -0.98 27.96 29.34
N ARG A 72 -0.48 28.36 28.17
CA ARG A 72 -0.35 27.44 27.03
C ARG A 72 0.73 26.40 27.36
N THR A 73 0.41 25.12 27.16
CA THR A 73 1.32 24.00 27.47
C THR A 73 1.85 23.29 26.23
N SER A 74 1.35 23.60 25.03
CA SER A 74 1.89 23.02 23.80
C SER A 74 1.78 23.93 22.59
N GLU A 75 2.52 23.59 21.54
CA GLU A 75 2.48 24.19 20.22
C GLU A 75 2.50 23.12 19.12
N TRP A 76 1.93 23.46 17.96
CA TRP A 76 1.73 22.54 16.83
C TRP A 76 2.89 22.53 15.82
N ILE A 77 3.85 23.44 15.96
CA ILE A 77 5.03 23.52 15.08
C ILE A 77 6.19 22.75 15.73
N LEU A 78 6.76 21.78 15.02
CA LEU A 78 7.93 21.04 15.51
C LEU A 78 9.14 21.97 15.73
N GLY A 79 9.91 21.73 16.81
CA GLY A 79 11.11 22.52 17.14
C GLY A 79 10.85 23.82 17.92
N ASN A 80 9.69 23.91 18.59
CA ASN A 80 9.32 25.06 19.42
C ASN A 80 9.86 25.01 20.87
N ASP A 81 9.65 26.10 21.61
CA ASP A 81 10.10 26.28 23.01
C ASP A 81 9.09 25.80 24.08
N THR A 82 7.87 25.43 23.69
CA THR A 82 6.72 25.17 24.60
C THR A 82 6.33 23.68 24.70
N ASN A 83 6.98 22.80 23.94
CA ASN A 83 6.66 21.39 23.63
C ASN A 83 5.75 21.21 22.40
N TYR A 84 6.18 20.33 21.50
CA TYR A 84 5.34 19.86 20.40
C TYR A 84 4.37 18.78 20.88
N ILE A 85 3.10 18.97 20.55
CA ILE A 85 2.12 17.89 20.41
C ILE A 85 1.38 18.12 19.10
N HIS A 86 0.87 17.06 18.50
CA HIS A 86 0.01 17.20 17.33
C HIS A 86 -1.25 18.01 17.70
N PRO A 87 -1.71 18.93 16.83
CA PRO A 87 -2.92 19.72 17.06
C PRO A 87 -4.19 18.85 17.07
N ASP A 88 -5.32 19.50 17.31
CA ASP A 88 -6.67 18.92 17.27
C ASP A 88 -6.94 17.96 18.44
N ILE A 89 -7.08 18.54 19.64
CA ILE A 89 -7.24 17.79 20.89
C ILE A 89 -8.70 17.35 21.05
N HIS A 90 -8.93 16.04 20.88
CA HIS A 90 -10.25 15.43 20.96
C HIS A 90 -10.61 14.87 22.33
N ASP A 91 -9.61 14.46 23.12
CA ASP A 91 -9.87 13.91 24.46
C ASP A 91 -8.72 14.20 25.43
N MET A 92 -9.07 14.39 26.70
CA MET A 92 -8.13 14.57 27.80
C MET A 92 -8.65 13.85 29.04
N GLN A 93 -7.82 12.98 29.64
CA GLN A 93 -8.20 12.19 30.81
C GLN A 93 -7.12 12.22 31.88
N TYR A 94 -7.53 12.33 33.13
CA TYR A 94 -6.66 12.10 34.29
C TYR A 94 -6.91 10.70 34.84
N ILE A 95 -5.86 9.90 34.95
CA ILE A 95 -5.90 8.55 35.50
C ILE A 95 -4.69 8.36 36.41
N ASP A 96 -4.94 8.16 37.70
CA ASP A 96 -3.94 7.94 38.74
C ASP A 96 -2.86 9.04 38.78
N GLY A 97 -3.28 10.31 38.67
CA GLY A 97 -2.39 11.48 38.67
C GLY A 97 -1.61 11.69 37.37
N LYS A 98 -1.91 10.95 36.31
CA LYS A 98 -1.31 11.10 34.98
C LYS A 98 -2.31 11.67 33.99
N LEU A 99 -1.88 12.68 33.23
CA LEU A 99 -2.67 13.25 32.13
C LEU A 99 -2.42 12.44 30.86
N TYR A 100 -3.50 12.09 30.17
CA TYR A 100 -3.52 11.50 28.84
C TYR A 100 -4.25 12.45 27.89
N ILE A 101 -3.71 12.63 26.69
CA ILE A 101 -4.25 13.53 25.68
C ILE A 101 -4.29 12.79 24.34
N GLY A 102 -5.51 12.64 23.81
CA GLY A 102 -5.75 12.10 22.47
C GLY A 102 -5.96 13.23 21.48
N ASN A 103 -5.29 13.15 20.34
CA ASN A 103 -5.39 14.10 19.24
C ASN A 103 -5.29 13.36 17.89
N ASP A 104 -5.36 14.09 16.78
CA ASP A 104 -5.43 13.50 15.44
C ASP A 104 -4.17 12.73 15.01
N GLY A 105 -3.02 12.90 15.69
CA GLY A 105 -1.79 12.20 15.33
C GLY A 105 -1.16 11.31 16.38
N LEU A 106 -1.47 11.53 17.64
CA LEU A 106 -0.74 10.97 18.76
C LEU A 106 -1.67 10.68 19.94
N LEU A 107 -1.20 9.76 20.79
CA LEU A 107 -1.62 9.68 22.17
C LEU A 107 -0.41 10.09 22.99
N VAL A 108 -0.53 11.22 23.71
CA VAL A 108 0.55 11.71 24.57
C VAL A 108 0.14 11.67 26.03
N THR A 109 1.14 11.67 26.90
CA THR A 109 0.92 11.62 28.34
C THR A 109 1.87 12.52 29.10
N SER A 110 1.44 13.02 30.26
CA SER A 110 2.24 13.88 31.12
C SER A 110 2.09 13.48 32.59
N THR A 111 3.20 13.44 33.31
CA THR A 111 3.29 13.17 34.75
C THR A 111 3.67 14.41 35.57
N ASP A 112 3.90 15.55 34.90
CA ASP A 112 4.42 16.78 35.51
C ASP A 112 3.46 17.96 35.33
N LYS A 113 2.16 17.63 35.28
CA LYS A 113 1.07 18.58 35.11
C LYS A 113 1.10 19.27 33.75
N GLY A 114 1.45 18.58 32.67
CA GLY A 114 1.50 19.15 31.32
C GLY A 114 2.67 20.10 31.06
N LYS A 115 3.79 19.97 31.79
CA LYS A 115 5.03 20.71 31.46
C LYS A 115 5.87 19.99 30.43
N THR A 116 5.79 18.66 30.38
CA THR A 116 6.40 17.82 29.36
C THR A 116 5.43 16.72 28.94
N PHE A 117 5.60 16.23 27.71
CA PHE A 117 4.75 15.20 27.13
C PHE A 117 5.61 14.06 26.57
N GLU A 118 5.14 12.84 26.77
CA GLU A 118 5.70 11.62 26.19
C GLU A 118 4.70 11.05 25.19
N ASN A 119 5.17 10.71 23.99
CA ASN A 119 4.37 9.97 23.02
C ASN A 119 4.26 8.50 23.43
N VAL A 120 3.03 7.99 23.54
CA VAL A 120 2.72 6.60 23.87
C VAL A 120 1.88 5.91 22.79
N SER A 121 1.81 6.46 21.58
CA SER A 121 1.12 5.83 20.43
C SER A 121 1.99 4.91 19.59
N GLU A 122 3.30 4.84 19.85
CA GLU A 122 4.21 4.00 19.07
C GLU A 122 3.79 2.52 19.14
N GLY A 123 3.67 1.88 17.97
CA GLY A 123 3.22 0.50 17.85
C GLY A 123 1.70 0.27 17.78
N LEU A 124 0.86 1.30 17.90
CA LEU A 124 -0.60 1.15 17.73
C LEU A 124 -1.03 0.80 16.31
N GLY A 125 -0.25 1.24 15.31
CA GLY A 125 -0.50 0.95 13.90
C GLY A 125 -1.85 1.48 13.41
N ASN A 126 -2.21 2.72 13.76
CA ASN A 126 -3.52 3.32 13.47
C ASN A 126 -3.48 4.49 12.46
N ARG A 127 -2.33 4.75 11.82
CA ARG A 127 -2.25 5.80 10.78
C ARG A 127 -3.17 5.51 9.60
N GLN A 128 -3.72 6.57 9.03
CA GLN A 128 -4.62 6.56 7.88
C GLN A 128 -3.86 6.92 6.60
N PHE A 129 -3.28 5.94 5.94
CA PHE A 129 -2.53 6.17 4.71
C PHE A 129 -3.48 6.36 3.52
N TYR A 130 -3.33 7.47 2.80
CA TYR A 130 -3.98 7.67 1.52
C TYR A 130 -3.25 6.95 0.40
N ARG A 131 -1.92 7.02 0.42
CA ARG A 131 -1.01 6.44 -0.57
C ARG A 131 0.29 5.96 0.08
N LEU A 132 1.02 5.11 -0.61
CA LEU A 132 2.33 4.62 -0.21
C LEU A 132 3.32 4.62 -1.37
N GLY A 133 4.61 4.64 -1.03
CA GLY A 133 5.71 4.35 -1.92
C GLY A 133 6.69 3.37 -1.26
N VAL A 134 7.26 2.48 -2.05
CA VAL A 134 8.30 1.53 -1.66
C VAL A 134 9.53 1.75 -2.51
N SER A 135 10.69 1.86 -1.86
CA SER A 135 11.96 1.96 -2.56
C SER A 135 12.23 0.67 -3.36
N LYS A 136 12.60 0.83 -4.64
CA LYS A 136 13.03 -0.28 -5.50
C LYS A 136 14.40 -0.87 -5.16
N THR A 137 15.23 -0.14 -4.41
CA THR A 137 16.62 -0.53 -4.10
C THR A 137 16.79 -1.13 -2.71
N ASP A 138 15.86 -0.85 -1.79
CA ASP A 138 15.86 -1.40 -0.44
C ASP A 138 14.42 -1.64 0.04
N PRO A 139 13.99 -2.90 0.27
CA PRO A 139 12.65 -3.18 0.75
C PRO A 139 12.36 -2.58 2.13
N ASN A 140 13.39 -2.20 2.90
CA ASN A 140 13.24 -1.56 4.22
C ASN A 140 13.17 -0.03 4.14
N VAL A 141 13.00 0.53 2.94
CA VAL A 141 12.69 1.95 2.73
C VAL A 141 11.33 2.06 2.07
N TYR A 142 10.37 2.62 2.80
CA TYR A 142 8.99 2.79 2.34
C TYR A 142 8.34 3.91 3.14
N GLY A 143 7.22 4.45 2.66
CA GLY A 143 6.54 5.55 3.33
C GLY A 143 5.24 5.89 2.64
N GLY A 144 4.56 6.92 3.11
CA GLY A 144 3.30 7.31 2.50
C GLY A 144 2.73 8.58 3.09
N GLY A 145 1.82 9.20 2.36
CA GLY A 145 1.02 10.30 2.85
C GLY A 145 -0.18 9.82 3.65
N THR A 146 -0.46 10.54 4.73
CA THR A 146 -1.47 10.20 5.72
C THR A 146 -2.44 11.35 5.94
N GLN A 147 -3.65 11.00 6.33
CA GLN A 147 -4.64 11.97 6.79
C GLN A 147 -4.12 12.68 8.05
N ASP A 148 -4.19 14.02 8.07
CA ASP A 148 -3.87 14.92 9.17
C ASP A 148 -2.41 14.86 9.72
N ASN A 149 -1.64 13.81 9.43
CA ASN A 149 -0.29 13.58 9.98
C ASN A 149 0.82 13.68 8.92
N GLY A 150 0.51 14.23 7.76
CA GLY A 150 1.50 14.55 6.74
C GLY A 150 2.06 13.31 6.04
N SER A 151 3.34 13.35 5.68
CA SER A 151 4.02 12.22 5.03
C SER A 151 5.10 11.64 5.92
N SER A 152 5.12 10.31 6.01
CA SER A 152 5.99 9.57 6.94
C SER A 152 6.76 8.52 6.18
N ILE A 153 8.06 8.41 6.49
CA ILE A 153 8.97 7.51 5.82
C ILE A 153 9.62 6.60 6.86
N PHE A 154 9.58 5.30 6.61
CA PHE A 154 10.38 4.32 7.30
C PHE A 154 11.71 4.14 6.55
N SER A 155 12.81 4.42 7.23
CA SER A 155 14.16 4.16 6.72
C SER A 155 15.13 4.00 7.89
N LYS A 156 16.27 3.35 7.67
CA LYS A 156 17.32 3.16 8.71
C LYS A 156 16.75 2.56 10.01
N GLY A 157 15.72 1.71 9.91
CA GLY A 157 15.09 1.02 11.03
C GLY A 157 14.16 1.89 11.90
N ARG A 158 13.74 3.07 11.44
CA ARG A 158 12.82 3.96 12.18
C ARG A 158 11.87 4.69 11.24
N TRP A 159 10.74 5.14 11.78
CA TRP A 159 9.89 6.13 11.14
C TRP A 159 10.46 7.55 11.36
N HIS A 160 10.27 8.41 10.37
CA HIS A 160 10.48 9.85 10.47
C HIS A 160 9.44 10.61 9.64
N GLU A 161 9.07 11.79 10.12
CA GLU A 161 8.14 12.67 9.42
C GLU A 161 8.87 13.57 8.43
N TRP A 162 8.26 13.83 7.28
CA TRP A 162 8.83 14.66 6.22
C TRP A 162 7.96 15.88 5.90
N LEU A 163 6.73 15.67 5.44
CA LEU A 163 5.77 16.74 5.11
C LEU A 163 4.69 16.80 6.19
N GLY A 164 4.16 17.99 6.47
CA GLY A 164 3.00 18.17 7.37
C GLY A 164 1.66 18.16 6.61
N ALA A 165 0.60 18.71 7.24
CA ALA A 165 -0.76 18.75 6.69
C ALA A 165 -1.32 17.35 6.40
N ASP A 166 -2.16 17.18 5.38
CA ASP A 166 -2.50 15.85 4.85
C ASP A 166 -1.46 15.48 3.80
N GLY A 167 -0.73 14.38 4.00
CA GLY A 167 0.20 13.87 2.99
C GLY A 167 -0.54 13.18 1.86
N GLY A 168 -0.17 13.46 0.60
CA GLY A 168 -0.74 12.80 -0.56
C GLY A 168 0.10 11.62 -1.06
N ASN A 169 0.28 11.53 -2.37
CA ASN A 169 1.10 10.49 -2.97
C ASN A 169 2.61 10.73 -2.70
N LEU A 170 3.39 9.66 -2.60
CA LEU A 170 4.82 9.66 -2.28
C LEU A 170 5.55 8.62 -3.13
N ILE A 171 6.63 9.01 -3.81
CA ILE A 171 7.37 8.13 -4.72
C ILE A 171 8.87 8.24 -4.45
N PHE A 172 9.53 7.09 -4.27
CA PHE A 172 11.00 7.01 -4.22
C PHE A 172 11.57 6.88 -5.63
N ASN A 173 12.61 7.64 -5.93
CA ASN A 173 13.37 7.46 -7.16
C ASN A 173 13.96 6.04 -7.20
N TRP A 174 13.69 5.32 -8.29
CA TRP A 174 14.04 3.90 -8.37
C TRP A 174 15.54 3.63 -8.54
N LYS A 175 16.37 4.65 -8.86
CA LYS A 175 17.83 4.54 -8.89
C LYS A 175 18.48 4.88 -7.54
N ASP A 176 17.94 5.86 -6.83
CA ASP A 176 18.48 6.37 -5.57
C ASP A 176 17.34 6.71 -4.60
N ASN A 177 17.16 5.87 -3.58
CA ASN A 177 16.08 6.02 -2.61
C ASN A 177 16.26 7.18 -1.63
N ASN A 178 17.40 7.89 -1.66
CA ASN A 178 17.50 9.18 -0.99
C ASN A 178 16.72 10.27 -1.74
N ILE A 179 16.45 10.09 -3.03
CA ILE A 179 15.60 11.01 -3.78
C ILE A 179 14.16 10.57 -3.62
N VAL A 180 13.35 11.38 -2.94
CA VAL A 180 11.92 11.12 -2.71
C VAL A 180 11.10 12.32 -3.14
N TYR A 181 9.96 12.03 -3.76
CA TYR A 181 8.98 13.01 -4.22
C TYR A 181 7.69 12.85 -3.40
N GLY A 182 7.09 13.96 -2.99
CA GLY A 182 5.88 13.94 -2.17
C GLY A 182 5.07 15.20 -2.36
N ILE A 183 3.79 15.12 -1.98
CA ILE A 183 2.84 16.22 -2.07
C ILE A 183 2.01 16.31 -0.79
N ILE A 184 1.42 17.47 -0.54
CA ILE A 184 0.32 17.61 0.43
C ILE A 184 -1.05 17.62 -0.29
N GLN A 185 -2.15 17.62 0.45
CA GLN A 185 -3.50 17.56 -0.11
C GLN A 185 -3.74 18.53 -1.27
N GLN A 186 -4.48 18.06 -2.27
CA GLN A 186 -4.82 18.79 -3.49
C GLN A 186 -3.60 19.24 -4.31
N GLY A 187 -2.38 18.77 -4.01
CA GLY A 187 -1.16 19.26 -4.64
C GLY A 187 -0.87 20.74 -4.33
N GLN A 188 -1.34 21.25 -3.19
CA GLN A 188 -1.09 22.65 -2.79
C GLN A 188 0.41 22.96 -2.75
N SER A 189 1.23 21.99 -2.32
CA SER A 189 2.68 22.00 -2.50
C SER A 189 3.20 20.64 -2.95
N TRP A 190 4.30 20.72 -3.70
CA TRP A 190 5.06 19.58 -4.20
C TRP A 190 6.48 19.67 -3.68
N HIS A 191 7.07 18.53 -3.35
CA HIS A 191 8.36 18.45 -2.67
C HIS A 191 9.25 17.41 -3.31
N LYS A 192 10.55 17.71 -3.33
CA LYS A 192 11.62 16.80 -3.66
C LYS A 192 12.67 16.88 -2.57
N SER A 193 12.97 15.76 -1.93
CA SER A 193 14.08 15.64 -1.00
C SER A 193 15.22 14.83 -1.64
N LEU A 194 16.47 15.15 -1.28
CA LEU A 194 17.68 14.41 -1.69
C LEU A 194 18.30 13.57 -0.57
N ASN A 195 17.62 13.43 0.57
CA ASN A 195 18.14 12.68 1.73
C ASN A 195 17.08 11.76 2.37
N GLY A 196 16.07 11.34 1.60
CA GLY A 196 15.00 10.45 2.04
C GLY A 196 13.95 11.12 2.91
N GLY A 197 13.72 12.43 2.73
CA GLY A 197 12.74 13.20 3.50
C GLY A 197 13.20 13.55 4.92
N GLU A 198 14.51 13.53 5.18
CA GLU A 198 15.07 13.96 6.47
C GLU A 198 15.18 15.49 6.51
N ASN A 199 15.29 16.05 7.72
CA ASN A 199 15.38 17.50 7.93
C ASN A 199 16.40 18.20 7.01
N ASN A 200 16.00 19.35 6.45
CA ASN A 200 16.79 20.14 5.48
C ASN A 200 17.17 19.40 4.19
N GLY A 201 16.42 18.34 3.82
CA GLY A 201 16.64 17.58 2.59
C GLY A 201 16.00 18.14 1.34
N ASP A 202 15.02 19.03 1.51
CA ASP A 202 14.22 19.57 0.42
C ASP A 202 15.02 20.50 -0.48
N VAL A 203 14.75 20.39 -1.79
CA VAL A 203 15.34 21.26 -2.81
C VAL A 203 14.27 22.06 -3.54
N SER A 204 14.66 23.17 -4.14
CA SER A 204 13.76 23.98 -4.98
C SER A 204 13.24 23.17 -6.17
N ILE A 205 11.92 23.24 -6.37
CA ILE A 205 11.20 22.66 -7.50
C ILE A 205 10.27 23.71 -8.12
N THR A 206 9.67 23.39 -9.26
CA THR A 206 8.54 24.15 -9.82
C THR A 206 7.24 23.42 -9.48
N ASN A 207 6.31 24.10 -8.81
CA ASN A 207 5.00 23.54 -8.49
C ASN A 207 4.13 23.50 -9.77
N PRO A 208 3.66 22.32 -10.23
CA PRO A 208 2.83 22.20 -11.42
C PRO A 208 1.37 22.63 -11.21
N GLY A 209 0.94 22.84 -9.97
CA GLY A 209 -0.43 23.18 -9.60
C GLY A 209 -1.14 22.07 -8.81
N GLY A 210 -2.44 22.29 -8.58
CA GLY A 210 -3.28 21.42 -7.76
C GLY A 210 -4.29 20.58 -8.54
N GLY A 211 -4.82 19.55 -7.88
CA GLY A 211 -5.71 18.55 -8.46
C GLY A 211 -6.68 17.96 -7.44
N ALA A 212 -7.00 16.67 -7.58
CA ALA A 212 -7.88 15.95 -6.65
C ALA A 212 -7.28 15.91 -5.23
N TRP A 213 -8.09 15.57 -4.21
CA TRP A 213 -7.67 15.53 -2.80
C TRP A 213 -6.32 14.81 -2.63
N VAL A 214 -6.16 13.65 -3.26
CA VAL A 214 -4.88 12.99 -3.48
C VAL A 214 -4.59 13.06 -4.97
N VAL A 215 -3.61 13.87 -5.36
CA VAL A 215 -3.24 14.01 -6.78
C VAL A 215 -2.58 12.72 -7.28
N PRO A 216 -3.11 12.09 -8.35
CA PRO A 216 -2.47 10.93 -8.95
C PRO A 216 -1.24 11.37 -9.74
N TYR A 217 -0.10 10.75 -9.48
CA TYR A 217 1.10 10.92 -10.29
C TYR A 217 1.95 9.65 -10.24
N GLU A 218 2.73 9.45 -11.30
CA GLU A 218 3.53 8.25 -11.52
C GLU A 218 4.93 8.66 -11.98
N MET A 219 5.92 7.85 -11.62
CA MET A 219 7.30 7.99 -12.10
C MET A 219 7.57 6.99 -13.21
N ASP A 220 8.28 7.44 -14.24
CA ASP A 220 8.64 6.59 -15.35
C ASP A 220 9.63 5.48 -14.95
N HIS A 221 9.38 4.28 -15.46
CA HIS A 221 10.15 3.08 -15.12
C HIS A 221 11.51 3.00 -15.83
N ASN A 222 11.70 3.79 -16.89
CA ASN A 222 12.90 3.83 -17.73
C ASN A 222 13.78 5.06 -17.43
N ASP A 223 13.18 6.14 -16.90
CA ASP A 223 13.90 7.35 -16.47
C ASP A 223 13.27 7.99 -15.21
N PRO A 224 13.93 7.98 -14.03
CA PRO A 224 13.33 8.47 -12.79
C PRO A 224 13.28 10.00 -12.67
N ASP A 225 13.81 10.73 -13.65
CA ASP A 225 13.62 12.18 -13.76
C ASP A 225 12.34 12.54 -14.53
N ILE A 226 11.65 11.54 -15.10
CA ILE A 226 10.35 11.70 -15.73
C ILE A 226 9.24 11.35 -14.73
N LEU A 227 8.36 12.31 -14.46
CA LEU A 227 7.13 12.11 -13.70
C LEU A 227 5.94 12.66 -14.50
N VAL A 228 4.80 12.00 -14.37
CA VAL A 228 3.54 12.43 -14.99
C VAL A 228 2.48 12.54 -13.91
N ALA A 229 1.74 13.64 -13.87
CA ALA A 229 0.70 13.90 -12.88
C ALA A 229 -0.63 14.28 -13.53
N GLY A 230 -1.73 13.85 -12.91
CA GLY A 230 -3.09 14.24 -13.28
C GLY A 230 -3.58 15.40 -12.44
N LEU A 231 -3.54 16.61 -12.98
CA LEU A 231 -4.10 17.82 -12.37
C LEU A 231 -5.44 18.15 -13.04
N SER A 232 -5.71 19.40 -13.41
CA SER A 232 -6.80 19.73 -14.35
C SER A 232 -6.57 19.16 -15.75
N GLU A 233 -5.30 18.87 -16.05
CA GLU A 233 -4.79 18.24 -17.25
C GLU A 233 -3.61 17.34 -16.84
N VAL A 234 -3.18 16.47 -17.75
CA VAL A 234 -1.96 15.69 -17.59
C VAL A 234 -0.75 16.60 -17.81
N VAL A 235 0.13 16.63 -16.82
CA VAL A 235 1.40 17.38 -16.84
C VAL A 235 2.57 16.42 -16.72
N LYS A 236 3.69 16.75 -17.38
CA LYS A 236 4.90 15.93 -17.42
C LYS A 236 6.13 16.77 -17.11
N THR A 237 7.03 16.22 -16.29
CA THR A 237 8.40 16.71 -16.11
C THR A 237 9.37 15.68 -16.71
N THR A 238 10.54 16.13 -17.14
CA THR A 238 11.65 15.27 -17.61
C THR A 238 12.99 15.66 -16.99
N ASP A 239 12.95 16.45 -15.90
CA ASP A 239 14.12 17.00 -15.23
C ASP A 239 14.01 16.91 -13.70
N GLY A 240 13.20 15.97 -13.23
CA GLY A 240 12.98 15.69 -11.82
C GLY A 240 12.33 16.88 -11.09
N MET A 241 11.25 17.42 -11.67
CA MET A 241 10.39 18.50 -11.16
C MET A 241 10.98 19.92 -11.21
N LYS A 242 12.00 20.18 -12.04
CA LYS A 242 12.49 21.56 -12.23
C LYS A 242 11.60 22.32 -13.20
N THR A 243 11.07 21.66 -14.23
CA THR A 243 10.10 22.22 -15.16
C THR A 243 9.00 21.23 -15.48
N TRP A 244 7.83 21.77 -15.88
CA TRP A 244 6.64 20.99 -16.21
C TRP A 244 6.05 21.48 -17.53
N SER A 245 5.50 20.54 -18.31
CA SER A 245 4.75 20.79 -19.53
C SER A 245 3.38 20.14 -19.45
N THR A 246 2.33 20.86 -19.83
CA THR A 246 1.01 20.27 -20.02
C THR A 246 0.99 19.48 -21.33
N ILE A 247 0.58 18.21 -21.26
CA ILE A 247 0.59 17.27 -22.38
C ILE A 247 -0.81 16.74 -22.72
N SER A 248 -1.86 17.35 -22.18
CA SER A 248 -3.25 17.05 -22.57
C SER A 248 -4.10 18.31 -22.66
N ASN A 249 -5.30 18.17 -23.22
CA ASN A 249 -6.33 19.20 -23.28
C ASN A 249 -7.72 18.54 -23.22
N LEU A 250 -7.97 17.81 -22.13
CA LEU A 250 -9.17 17.00 -21.92
C LEU A 250 -10.34 17.83 -21.40
N GLY A 251 -10.08 18.89 -20.63
CA GLY A 251 -11.11 19.79 -20.09
C GLY A 251 -12.05 19.14 -19.08
N LEU A 252 -11.59 18.14 -18.32
CA LEU A 252 -12.42 17.32 -17.41
C LEU A 252 -12.42 17.82 -15.95
N GLY A 253 -11.53 18.77 -15.62
CA GLY A 253 -11.25 19.15 -14.24
C GLY A 253 -10.20 18.24 -13.61
N SER A 254 -10.15 18.19 -12.27
CA SER A 254 -9.15 17.42 -11.53
C SER A 254 -9.26 15.92 -11.82
N LEU A 255 -8.23 15.35 -12.46
CA LEU A 255 -8.16 13.94 -12.82
C LEU A 255 -8.02 13.05 -11.57
N ASP A 256 -8.65 11.88 -11.61
CA ASP A 256 -8.83 11.01 -10.45
C ASP A 256 -7.79 9.87 -10.37
N ALA A 257 -7.36 9.36 -11.54
CA ALA A 257 -6.30 8.35 -11.62
C ALA A 257 -5.39 8.58 -12.84
N ILE A 258 -4.16 8.08 -12.74
CA ILE A 258 -3.20 8.02 -13.83
C ILE A 258 -2.50 6.67 -13.82
N GLY A 259 -2.15 6.16 -14.99
CA GLY A 259 -1.34 4.95 -15.15
C GLY A 259 -0.32 5.16 -16.27
N LEU A 260 0.96 5.06 -15.94
CA LEU A 260 2.07 5.16 -16.89
C LEU A 260 2.61 3.75 -17.20
N ALA A 261 2.70 3.39 -18.48
CA ALA A 261 3.10 2.03 -18.84
C ALA A 261 4.58 1.77 -18.54
N PRO A 262 4.95 0.76 -17.73
CA PRO A 262 6.35 0.48 -17.41
C PRO A 262 7.18 0.13 -18.65
N SER A 263 6.58 -0.59 -19.60
CA SER A 263 7.22 -1.01 -20.85
C SER A 263 7.35 0.09 -21.92
N ASN A 264 6.64 1.22 -21.79
CA ASN A 264 6.66 2.28 -22.80
C ASN A 264 6.21 3.64 -22.24
N SER A 265 7.15 4.57 -22.11
CA SER A 265 6.96 5.94 -21.59
C SER A 265 5.99 6.83 -22.37
N ASP A 266 5.59 6.44 -23.60
CA ASP A 266 4.60 7.16 -24.41
C ASP A 266 3.16 6.77 -24.10
N TYR A 267 2.94 5.66 -23.39
CA TYR A 267 1.61 5.16 -23.05
C TYR A 267 1.20 5.66 -21.67
N ILE A 268 0.23 6.56 -21.66
CA ILE A 268 -0.29 7.18 -20.44
C ILE A 268 -1.82 7.08 -20.47
N TYR A 269 -2.37 6.57 -19.39
CA TYR A 269 -3.79 6.45 -19.14
C TYR A 269 -4.20 7.41 -18.04
N THR A 270 -5.38 8.02 -18.16
CA THR A 270 -5.93 8.86 -17.08
C THR A 270 -7.44 8.80 -17.07
N SER A 271 -8.05 9.05 -15.92
CA SER A 271 -9.50 9.06 -15.76
C SER A 271 -10.03 10.28 -15.01
N LYS A 272 -11.29 10.60 -15.30
CA LYS A 272 -12.17 11.45 -14.49
C LYS A 272 -13.52 10.76 -14.36
N ASP A 273 -13.99 10.55 -13.15
CA ASP A 273 -15.22 9.84 -12.83
C ASP A 273 -15.27 8.48 -13.57
N ALA A 274 -16.26 8.24 -14.42
CA ALA A 274 -16.38 7.01 -15.22
C ALA A 274 -15.64 7.08 -16.57
N THR A 275 -14.99 8.19 -16.89
CA THR A 275 -14.36 8.42 -18.19
C THR A 275 -12.87 8.15 -18.13
N ILE A 276 -12.35 7.44 -19.11
CA ILE A 276 -10.92 7.11 -19.25
C ILE A 276 -10.39 7.45 -20.64
N TYR A 277 -9.18 7.99 -20.67
CA TYR A 277 -8.44 8.36 -21.87
C TYR A 277 -7.07 7.69 -21.89
N VAL A 278 -6.56 7.46 -23.11
CA VAL A 278 -5.19 7.00 -23.36
C VAL A 278 -4.50 7.90 -24.38
N THR A 279 -3.23 8.20 -24.14
CA THR A 279 -2.29 8.60 -25.20
C THR A 279 -1.31 7.45 -25.47
N LYS A 280 -0.92 7.30 -26.73
CA LYS A 280 0.03 6.29 -27.21
C LYS A 280 1.29 6.93 -27.83
N ASP A 281 1.38 8.26 -27.74
CA ASP A 281 2.37 9.10 -28.40
C ASP A 281 2.88 10.21 -27.45
N GLY A 282 2.94 9.91 -26.15
CA GLY A 282 3.55 10.79 -25.15
C GLY A 282 2.75 12.06 -24.85
N GLY A 283 1.46 12.07 -25.20
CA GLY A 283 0.51 13.16 -24.95
C GLY A 283 0.15 13.99 -26.19
N ALA A 284 0.64 13.65 -27.39
CA ALA A 284 0.29 14.41 -28.59
C ALA A 284 -1.20 14.21 -28.99
N ASN A 285 -1.74 13.00 -28.79
CA ASN A 285 -3.14 12.68 -29.02
C ASN A 285 -3.72 11.87 -27.86
N TRP A 286 -4.97 12.16 -27.48
CA TRP A 286 -5.71 11.45 -26.43
C TRP A 286 -7.02 10.88 -26.96
N ILE A 287 -7.26 9.60 -26.67
CA ILE A 287 -8.40 8.83 -27.16
C ILE A 287 -9.28 8.43 -25.98
N ASN A 288 -10.58 8.75 -26.03
CA ASN A 288 -11.55 8.25 -25.05
C ASN A 288 -11.76 6.75 -25.27
N ILE A 289 -11.52 5.96 -24.23
CA ILE A 289 -11.59 4.49 -24.24
C ILE A 289 -12.63 3.96 -23.24
N SER A 290 -13.65 4.77 -22.90
CA SER A 290 -14.64 4.42 -21.87
C SER A 290 -15.70 3.42 -22.36
N ASN A 291 -15.79 3.19 -23.68
CA ASN A 291 -16.82 2.34 -24.26
C ASN A 291 -16.69 0.88 -23.79
N GLY A 292 -17.72 0.39 -23.09
CA GLY A 292 -17.74 -0.96 -22.50
C GLY A 292 -17.49 -0.99 -20.99
N LEU A 293 -17.12 0.13 -20.39
CA LEU A 293 -17.12 0.31 -18.93
C LEU A 293 -18.51 0.78 -18.44
N PRO A 294 -18.89 0.43 -17.19
CA PRO A 294 -20.09 0.98 -16.56
C PRO A 294 -19.86 2.44 -16.17
N ASP A 295 -20.95 3.18 -15.97
CA ASP A 295 -20.93 4.54 -15.41
C ASP A 295 -20.63 4.47 -13.90
N SER A 296 -19.36 4.29 -13.56
CA SER A 296 -18.87 4.15 -12.19
C SER A 296 -17.48 4.76 -12.06
N PHE A 297 -17.23 5.40 -10.93
CA PHE A 297 -15.98 6.12 -10.67
C PHE A 297 -14.77 5.17 -10.73
N ILE A 298 -13.82 5.47 -11.62
CA ILE A 298 -12.56 4.74 -11.77
C ILE A 298 -11.61 5.22 -10.69
N THR A 299 -11.23 4.32 -9.78
CA THR A 299 -10.39 4.63 -8.61
C THR A 299 -8.91 4.44 -8.88
N TYR A 300 -8.55 3.54 -9.79
CA TYR A 300 -7.15 3.20 -10.06
C TYR A 300 -6.97 2.59 -11.43
N ILE A 301 -5.82 2.85 -12.06
CA ILE A 301 -5.43 2.31 -13.36
C ILE A 301 -4.07 1.64 -13.18
N SER A 302 -3.98 0.34 -13.47
CA SER A 302 -2.70 -0.39 -13.48
C SER A 302 -2.42 -0.89 -14.89
N VAL A 303 -1.24 -0.54 -15.42
CA VAL A 303 -0.80 -0.97 -16.75
C VAL A 303 0.15 -2.15 -16.59
N HIS A 304 0.04 -3.14 -17.48
CA HIS A 304 0.83 -4.35 -17.41
C HIS A 304 2.33 -4.06 -17.56
N PRO A 305 3.22 -4.69 -16.77
CA PRO A 305 4.65 -4.36 -16.73
C PRO A 305 5.38 -4.47 -18.07
N SER A 306 5.00 -5.45 -18.90
CA SER A 306 5.69 -5.75 -20.18
C SER A 306 4.85 -5.48 -21.42
N ASN A 307 3.60 -5.01 -21.29
CA ASN A 307 2.73 -4.75 -22.44
C ASN A 307 1.91 -3.47 -22.21
N PRO A 308 2.20 -2.38 -22.93
CA PRO A 308 1.55 -1.10 -22.67
C PRO A 308 0.08 -1.08 -23.13
N GLU A 309 -0.37 -2.05 -23.93
CA GLU A 309 -1.77 -2.19 -24.36
C GLU A 309 -2.62 -2.98 -23.35
N LYS A 310 -2.00 -3.67 -22.38
CA LYS A 310 -2.72 -4.42 -21.37
C LYS A 310 -2.85 -3.61 -20.08
N LEU A 311 -4.07 -3.48 -19.57
CA LEU A 311 -4.36 -2.69 -18.37
C LEU A 311 -5.55 -3.24 -17.58
N ALA A 312 -5.63 -2.85 -16.32
CA ALA A 312 -6.70 -3.13 -15.40
C ALA A 312 -7.17 -1.83 -14.74
N VAL A 313 -8.48 -1.72 -14.48
CA VAL A 313 -9.07 -0.61 -13.74
C VAL A 313 -9.92 -1.14 -12.59
N SER A 314 -9.86 -0.44 -11.45
CA SER A 314 -10.77 -0.65 -10.32
C SER A 314 -11.84 0.43 -10.29
N LEU A 315 -13.03 0.06 -9.80
CA LEU A 315 -14.21 0.92 -9.74
C LEU A 315 -14.76 0.99 -8.31
N SER A 316 -15.15 2.20 -7.91
CA SER A 316 -15.84 2.43 -6.63
C SER A 316 -17.33 2.05 -6.68
N GLY A 317 -18.02 2.22 -5.56
CA GLY A 317 -19.47 2.15 -5.45
C GLY A 317 -20.05 0.75 -5.19
N TYR A 318 -21.38 0.73 -5.00
CA TYR A 318 -22.14 -0.42 -4.50
C TYR A 318 -22.95 -1.15 -5.59
N SER A 319 -22.48 -1.07 -6.84
CA SER A 319 -23.05 -1.82 -7.96
C SER A 319 -22.45 -3.23 -8.03
N SER A 320 -23.27 -4.25 -7.75
CA SER A 320 -22.81 -5.64 -7.70
C SER A 320 -22.17 -6.09 -9.00
N GLY A 321 -21.01 -6.75 -8.92
CA GLY A 321 -20.31 -7.31 -10.08
C GLY A 321 -19.59 -6.28 -10.97
N ASN A 322 -19.60 -4.99 -10.63
CA ASN A 322 -18.83 -3.95 -11.32
C ASN A 322 -17.75 -3.42 -10.38
N LYS A 323 -16.58 -4.06 -10.38
CA LYS A 323 -15.45 -3.75 -9.51
C LYS A 323 -14.11 -3.69 -10.24
N VAL A 324 -13.84 -4.66 -11.11
CA VAL A 324 -12.57 -4.72 -11.85
C VAL A 324 -12.82 -5.07 -13.31
N PHE A 325 -12.22 -4.29 -14.21
CA PHE A 325 -12.25 -4.52 -15.65
C PHE A 325 -10.82 -4.55 -16.19
N THR A 326 -10.56 -5.40 -17.17
CA THR A 326 -9.28 -5.46 -17.89
C THR A 326 -9.46 -5.20 -19.37
N SER A 327 -8.39 -4.75 -20.01
CA SER A 327 -8.29 -4.63 -21.45
C SER A 327 -6.96 -5.21 -21.92
N GLU A 328 -6.98 -5.86 -23.09
CA GLU A 328 -5.81 -6.46 -23.75
C GLU A 328 -5.38 -5.66 -25.00
N ASN A 329 -6.06 -4.54 -25.28
CA ASN A 329 -5.92 -3.77 -26.52
C ASN A 329 -6.06 -2.25 -26.31
N GLY A 330 -5.51 -1.76 -25.20
CA GLY A 330 -5.39 -0.35 -24.87
C GLY A 330 -6.72 0.33 -24.61
N GLY A 331 -7.71 -0.41 -24.12
CA GLY A 331 -9.04 0.09 -23.81
C GLY A 331 -10.01 0.10 -25.00
N ALA A 332 -9.66 -0.47 -26.16
CA ALA A 332 -10.60 -0.61 -27.27
C ALA A 332 -11.77 -1.54 -26.92
N THR A 333 -11.53 -2.56 -26.09
CA THR A 333 -12.55 -3.42 -25.48
C THR A 333 -12.21 -3.72 -24.03
N TRP A 334 -13.24 -3.85 -23.20
CA TRP A 334 -13.12 -4.17 -21.78
C TRP A 334 -13.76 -5.52 -21.43
N LYS A 335 -13.13 -6.26 -20.54
CA LYS A 335 -13.61 -7.50 -19.95
C LYS A 335 -13.87 -7.28 -18.46
N ASN A 336 -15.09 -7.52 -18.01
CA ASN A 336 -15.40 -7.55 -16.59
C ASN A 336 -14.79 -8.82 -15.99
N ILE A 337 -13.94 -8.67 -14.97
CA ILE A 337 -13.33 -9.77 -14.23
C ILE A 337 -13.72 -9.76 -12.75
N SER A 338 -14.76 -9.02 -12.36
CA SER A 338 -15.14 -8.81 -10.95
C SER A 338 -15.52 -10.11 -10.23
N GLY A 339 -15.95 -11.16 -10.95
CA GLY A 339 -16.20 -12.48 -10.36
C GLY A 339 -17.13 -12.43 -9.15
N SER A 340 -16.71 -13.04 -8.04
CA SER A 340 -17.42 -13.03 -6.76
C SER A 340 -16.96 -11.96 -5.77
N LEU A 341 -16.18 -10.96 -6.21
CA LEU A 341 -15.77 -9.86 -5.33
C LEU A 341 -16.98 -9.24 -4.61
N PRO A 342 -16.81 -8.86 -3.33
CA PRO A 342 -17.90 -8.31 -2.52
C PRO A 342 -18.46 -7.02 -3.15
N ASN A 343 -19.74 -6.75 -2.90
CA ASN A 343 -20.39 -5.54 -3.42
C ASN A 343 -20.08 -4.29 -2.58
N ILE A 344 -18.81 -3.90 -2.57
CA ILE A 344 -18.24 -2.74 -1.86
C ILE A 344 -17.13 -2.12 -2.72
N PRO A 345 -16.79 -0.83 -2.57
CA PRO A 345 -15.76 -0.18 -3.38
C PRO A 345 -14.45 -0.97 -3.51
N ALA A 346 -13.92 -1.01 -4.74
CA ALA A 346 -12.52 -1.32 -5.00
C ALA A 346 -11.78 0.03 -5.10
N ASN A 347 -10.63 0.14 -4.42
CA ASN A 347 -9.92 1.41 -4.23
C ASN A 347 -8.59 1.44 -4.98
N CYS A 348 -7.94 0.28 -5.14
CA CYS A 348 -6.72 0.15 -5.94
C CYS A 348 -6.68 -1.18 -6.69
N ILE A 349 -5.90 -1.22 -7.77
CA ILE A 349 -5.57 -2.43 -8.51
C ILE A 349 -4.09 -2.38 -8.90
N LEU A 350 -3.39 -3.51 -8.84
CA LEU A 350 -1.97 -3.62 -9.16
C LEU A 350 -1.68 -4.92 -9.94
N TYR A 351 -1.02 -4.80 -11.09
CA TYR A 351 -0.37 -5.91 -11.76
C TYR A 351 0.91 -6.33 -11.04
N HIS A 352 1.13 -7.63 -10.95
CA HIS A 352 2.37 -8.27 -10.53
C HIS A 352 3.14 -8.74 -11.77
N ASP A 353 4.44 -8.47 -11.85
CA ASP A 353 5.29 -8.84 -12.99
C ASP A 353 5.64 -10.34 -13.01
N ILE A 354 4.61 -11.16 -13.20
CA ILE A 354 4.72 -12.62 -13.32
C ILE A 354 4.05 -13.12 -14.60
N PRO A 355 4.49 -14.26 -15.18
CA PRO A 355 3.95 -14.79 -16.43
C PRO A 355 2.44 -15.05 -16.41
N GLU A 356 1.88 -15.37 -15.24
CA GLU A 356 0.46 -15.69 -15.06
C GLU A 356 -0.45 -14.44 -14.98
N ASN A 357 0.07 -13.23 -15.24
CA ASN A 357 -0.70 -11.97 -15.22
C ASN A 357 -1.39 -11.72 -13.87
N GLY A 358 -0.66 -11.89 -12.76
CA GLY A 358 -1.19 -11.70 -11.42
C GLY A 358 -1.74 -10.29 -11.19
N LEU A 359 -2.88 -10.20 -10.51
CA LEU A 359 -3.54 -8.95 -10.14
C LEU A 359 -3.95 -8.98 -8.68
N TYR A 360 -3.66 -7.90 -7.97
CA TYR A 360 -4.19 -7.64 -6.63
C TYR A 360 -5.15 -6.47 -6.66
N VAL A 361 -6.27 -6.58 -5.94
CA VAL A 361 -7.24 -5.50 -5.73
C VAL A 361 -7.36 -5.19 -4.24
N GLY A 362 -7.24 -3.92 -3.87
CA GLY A 362 -7.55 -3.42 -2.53
C GLY A 362 -8.98 -2.88 -2.49
N MET A 363 -9.73 -3.25 -1.46
CA MET A 363 -11.15 -2.91 -1.28
C MET A 363 -11.41 -2.40 0.14
N ASP A 364 -12.66 -2.00 0.42
CA ASP A 364 -13.07 -1.51 1.75
C ASP A 364 -12.96 -2.56 2.88
N VAL A 365 -12.84 -3.85 2.54
CA VAL A 365 -12.66 -4.94 3.51
C VAL A 365 -11.48 -5.84 3.13
N GLY A 366 -10.33 -5.24 2.86
CA GLY A 366 -9.07 -5.95 2.61
C GLY A 366 -8.72 -6.14 1.14
N ALA A 367 -7.80 -7.07 0.87
CA ALA A 367 -7.25 -7.30 -0.47
C ALA A 367 -7.57 -8.69 -1.01
N TYR A 368 -7.58 -8.81 -2.34
CA TYR A 368 -7.86 -10.05 -3.07
C TYR A 368 -6.87 -10.22 -4.21
N TYR A 369 -6.63 -11.47 -4.62
CA TYR A 369 -5.69 -11.84 -5.68
C TYR A 369 -6.34 -12.74 -6.74
N ILE A 370 -5.98 -12.53 -8.00
CA ILE A 370 -6.31 -13.41 -9.13
C ILE A 370 -5.12 -13.50 -10.09
N ASP A 371 -5.08 -14.56 -10.90
CA ASP A 371 -4.18 -14.70 -12.04
C ASP A 371 -4.83 -15.62 -13.09
N ASP A 372 -4.13 -15.85 -14.20
CA ASP A 372 -4.62 -16.67 -15.31
C ASP A 372 -4.85 -18.15 -14.94
N THR A 373 -4.32 -18.61 -13.82
CA THR A 373 -4.51 -19.99 -13.34
C THR A 373 -5.79 -20.16 -12.52
N LYS A 374 -6.44 -19.05 -12.15
CA LYS A 374 -7.61 -19.01 -11.27
C LYS A 374 -8.86 -18.64 -12.07
N THR A 375 -10.01 -19.14 -11.61
CA THR A 375 -11.32 -18.83 -12.22
C THR A 375 -12.05 -17.70 -11.50
N ASP A 376 -11.60 -17.34 -10.29
CA ASP A 376 -12.20 -16.30 -9.46
C ASP A 376 -11.18 -15.77 -8.43
N TRP A 377 -11.48 -14.58 -7.90
CA TRP A 377 -10.66 -13.89 -6.90
C TRP A 377 -10.54 -14.68 -5.60
N GLN A 378 -9.34 -14.67 -5.02
CA GLN A 378 -9.06 -15.29 -3.74
C GLN A 378 -8.80 -14.22 -2.68
N PRO A 379 -9.36 -14.34 -1.47
CA PRO A 379 -9.00 -13.49 -0.34
C PRO A 379 -7.48 -13.46 -0.11
N PHE A 380 -6.91 -12.27 0.04
CA PHE A 380 -5.48 -12.04 0.28
C PHE A 380 -5.31 -11.10 1.50
N MET A 381 -5.81 -11.55 2.64
CA MET A 381 -5.86 -10.79 3.90
C MET A 381 -5.02 -11.48 4.99
N LEU A 382 -3.72 -11.70 4.72
CA LEU A 382 -2.84 -12.49 5.57
C LEU A 382 -2.53 -11.78 6.90
N GLY A 383 -3.39 -12.00 7.91
CA GLY A 383 -3.31 -11.37 9.23
C GLY A 383 -3.86 -9.95 9.29
N MET A 384 -4.12 -9.33 8.15
CA MET A 384 -4.71 -8.00 8.04
C MET A 384 -6.20 -8.04 8.46
N PRO A 385 -6.66 -7.14 9.35
CA PRO A 385 -8.07 -7.05 9.72
C PRO A 385 -8.92 -6.56 8.54
N ASN A 386 -10.25 -6.64 8.66
CA ASN A 386 -11.15 -5.98 7.73
C ASN A 386 -10.93 -4.47 7.81
N VAL A 387 -10.32 -3.90 6.78
CA VAL A 387 -9.97 -2.49 6.69
C VAL A 387 -9.95 -2.05 5.23
N ILE A 388 -10.20 -0.77 5.00
CA ILE A 388 -10.03 -0.12 3.70
C ILE A 388 -8.56 -0.20 3.31
N VAL A 389 -8.29 -0.79 2.13
CA VAL A 389 -6.96 -0.80 1.50
C VAL A 389 -6.98 0.22 0.36
N ASN A 390 -6.25 1.32 0.52
CA ASN A 390 -6.22 2.42 -0.45
C ASN A 390 -5.19 2.20 -1.55
N GLU A 391 -4.09 1.50 -1.27
CA GLU A 391 -3.02 1.27 -2.22
C GLU A 391 -2.25 -0.01 -1.88
N LEU A 392 -1.70 -0.61 -2.93
CA LEU A 392 -0.82 -1.77 -2.87
C LEU A 392 0.42 -1.46 -3.71
N GLU A 393 1.60 -1.83 -3.22
CA GLU A 393 2.82 -1.85 -4.03
C GLU A 393 3.62 -3.12 -3.80
N ILE A 394 4.29 -3.59 -4.85
CA ILE A 394 5.16 -4.76 -4.83
C ILE A 394 6.62 -4.32 -4.92
N HIS A 395 7.44 -4.82 -4.00
CA HIS A 395 8.88 -4.79 -4.14
C HIS A 395 9.36 -6.09 -4.81
N GLU A 396 9.53 -6.04 -6.13
CA GLU A 396 9.80 -7.20 -6.98
C GLU A 396 11.05 -7.98 -6.53
N ALA A 397 12.13 -7.29 -6.17
CA ALA A 397 13.38 -7.95 -5.81
C ALA A 397 13.30 -8.79 -4.52
N SER A 398 12.37 -8.48 -3.61
CA SER A 398 12.12 -9.30 -2.41
C SER A 398 10.82 -10.09 -2.45
N ASN A 399 10.04 -9.98 -3.54
CA ASN A 399 8.72 -10.60 -3.66
C ASN A 399 7.80 -10.28 -2.47
N THR A 400 7.83 -9.01 -2.00
CA THR A 400 6.96 -8.56 -0.91
C THR A 400 5.96 -7.53 -1.40
N ILE A 401 4.72 -7.65 -0.96
CA ILE A 401 3.65 -6.68 -1.20
C ILE A 401 3.35 -5.89 0.08
N THR A 402 3.21 -4.57 -0.08
CA THR A 402 2.85 -3.64 1.00
C THR A 402 1.47 -3.06 0.72
N ALA A 403 0.63 -2.96 1.75
CA ALA A 403 -0.71 -2.39 1.69
C ALA A 403 -0.81 -1.15 2.59
N ALA A 404 -1.24 -0.03 2.02
CA ALA A 404 -1.66 1.15 2.77
C ALA A 404 -3.11 1.00 3.17
N THR A 405 -3.38 1.12 4.46
CA THR A 405 -4.74 1.02 4.99
C THR A 405 -5.20 2.35 5.57
N PHE A 406 -6.51 2.56 5.55
CA PHE A 406 -7.12 3.74 6.17
C PHE A 406 -7.46 3.45 7.63
N GLY A 407 -6.47 3.61 8.52
CA GLY A 407 -6.65 3.55 9.97
C GLY A 407 -6.10 2.30 10.65
N ARG A 408 -5.35 1.46 9.91
CA ARG A 408 -4.63 0.28 10.45
C ARG A 408 -3.16 0.24 10.01
N GLY A 409 -2.58 1.39 9.66
CA GLY A 409 -1.18 1.51 9.28
C GLY A 409 -0.85 0.81 7.97
N MET A 410 0.41 0.38 7.81
CA MET A 410 0.87 -0.39 6.67
C MET A 410 1.02 -1.86 7.03
N TRP A 411 0.60 -2.73 6.10
CA TRP A 411 0.72 -4.18 6.22
C TRP A 411 1.65 -4.71 5.13
N ARG A 412 2.45 -5.72 5.44
CA ARG A 412 3.35 -6.34 4.47
C ARG A 412 3.29 -7.86 4.56
N SER A 413 3.37 -8.50 3.41
CA SER A 413 3.45 -9.95 3.24
C SER A 413 4.34 -10.28 2.05
N ASP A 414 4.76 -11.53 1.94
CA ASP A 414 5.19 -12.07 0.64
C ASP A 414 4.01 -11.97 -0.34
N VAL A 415 4.31 -11.78 -1.63
CA VAL A 415 3.34 -11.85 -2.72
C VAL A 415 2.65 -13.23 -2.75
N ALA A 416 1.45 -13.30 -3.31
CA ALA A 416 0.78 -14.55 -3.61
C ALA A 416 1.68 -15.44 -4.48
N VAL A 417 2.09 -16.57 -3.91
CA VAL A 417 2.87 -17.59 -4.60
C VAL A 417 1.97 -18.57 -5.33
N ASN A 418 2.29 -18.82 -6.59
CA ASN A 418 1.78 -19.99 -7.29
C ASN A 418 2.63 -21.19 -6.88
N LYS A 419 2.30 -21.79 -5.73
CA LYS A 419 2.92 -23.01 -5.20
C LYS A 419 3.11 -24.07 -6.31
N LYS A 420 4.32 -24.16 -6.87
CA LYS A 420 4.62 -24.94 -8.07
C LYS A 420 5.35 -26.22 -7.70
N ILE A 421 4.95 -27.31 -8.37
CA ILE A 421 5.63 -28.61 -8.30
C ILE A 421 6.06 -29.01 -9.70
N ILE A 422 7.23 -29.61 -9.85
CA ILE A 422 7.71 -30.09 -11.16
C ILE A 422 8.01 -31.59 -11.07
N ALA A 423 7.31 -32.40 -11.85
CA ALA A 423 7.60 -33.82 -12.04
C ALA A 423 8.96 -33.98 -12.75
N ASP A 424 9.93 -34.64 -12.11
CA ASP A 424 11.14 -35.05 -12.82
C ASP A 424 11.81 -36.27 -12.17
N PHE A 425 12.51 -37.06 -12.98
CA PHE A 425 13.18 -38.29 -12.54
C PHE A 425 14.33 -38.67 -13.48
N TYR A 426 15.18 -39.60 -13.03
CA TYR A 426 16.16 -40.28 -13.88
C TYR A 426 16.22 -41.78 -13.58
N SER A 427 16.78 -42.55 -14.52
CA SER A 427 17.10 -43.97 -14.38
C SER A 427 18.61 -44.20 -14.34
N ASP A 428 19.06 -45.26 -13.67
CA ASP A 428 20.47 -45.69 -13.65
C ASP A 428 20.95 -46.23 -15.01
N ASP A 429 20.03 -46.79 -15.80
CA ASP A 429 20.32 -47.42 -17.07
C ASP A 429 19.73 -46.69 -18.28
N LEU A 430 20.54 -46.60 -19.34
CA LEU A 430 20.14 -46.09 -20.66
C LEU A 430 19.50 -47.20 -21.53
N ARG A 431 19.65 -48.47 -21.14
CA ARG A 431 19.11 -49.64 -21.82
C ARG A 431 18.90 -50.77 -20.82
N ILE A 432 17.64 -51.12 -20.59
CA ILE A 432 17.26 -52.08 -19.55
C ILE A 432 17.50 -53.51 -20.05
N LYS A 433 17.98 -54.41 -19.18
CA LYS A 433 18.15 -55.84 -19.47
C LYS A 433 17.20 -56.73 -18.64
N PRO A 434 16.73 -57.89 -19.15
CA PRO A 434 15.64 -58.68 -18.54
C PRO A 434 15.85 -59.36 -17.18
N SER A 435 16.95 -59.05 -16.48
CA SER A 435 17.28 -59.63 -15.17
C SER A 435 17.99 -58.66 -14.23
N GLU A 436 18.44 -57.51 -14.74
CA GLU A 436 19.13 -56.51 -13.92
C GLU A 436 18.12 -55.55 -13.27
N GLY A 437 17.01 -55.24 -13.98
CA GLY A 437 16.05 -54.21 -13.58
C GLY A 437 16.69 -52.81 -13.59
N THR A 438 15.87 -51.76 -13.62
CA THR A 438 16.36 -50.37 -13.53
C THR A 438 15.89 -49.73 -12.22
N GLN A 439 16.78 -49.01 -11.55
CA GLN A 439 16.40 -48.13 -10.46
C GLN A 439 16.04 -46.75 -11.02
N ILE A 440 14.85 -46.30 -10.67
CA ILE A 440 14.34 -44.97 -11.02
C ILE A 440 14.38 -44.11 -9.76
N VAL A 441 14.83 -42.86 -9.91
CA VAL A 441 15.00 -41.92 -8.81
C VAL A 441 14.23 -40.64 -9.11
N ASP A 442 13.35 -40.29 -8.18
CA ASP A 442 12.64 -39.00 -8.14
C ASP A 442 13.63 -37.85 -7.92
N ILE A 443 13.54 -36.84 -8.77
CA ILE A 443 14.21 -35.54 -8.60
C ILE A 443 13.21 -34.40 -8.77
N SER A 444 11.93 -34.66 -8.48
CA SER A 444 10.91 -33.63 -8.52
C SER A 444 11.22 -32.47 -7.60
N GLU A 445 10.98 -31.27 -8.13
CA GLU A 445 11.24 -30.01 -7.42
C GLU A 445 9.94 -29.46 -6.83
N SER A 446 10.05 -29.01 -5.58
CA SER A 446 9.11 -28.14 -4.92
C SER A 446 9.66 -26.72 -5.05
N LEU A 447 8.92 -25.84 -5.70
CA LEU A 447 9.27 -24.43 -5.82
C LEU A 447 8.25 -23.61 -5.03
N GLU A 448 8.74 -22.55 -4.38
CA GLU A 448 7.89 -21.52 -3.76
C GLU A 448 6.87 -22.09 -2.75
N GLY A 449 7.29 -23.08 -1.95
CA GLY A 449 6.47 -23.69 -0.90
C GLY A 449 5.38 -24.65 -1.39
N GLY A 450 5.43 -25.08 -2.65
CA GLY A 450 4.58 -26.13 -3.20
C GLY A 450 4.99 -27.52 -2.73
N GLU A 451 4.57 -27.93 -1.53
CA GLU A 451 4.90 -29.26 -1.01
C GLU A 451 4.27 -30.38 -1.84
N ILE A 452 5.10 -31.30 -2.33
CA ILE A 452 4.63 -32.50 -3.02
C ILE A 452 4.04 -33.44 -1.96
N SER A 453 2.76 -33.74 -2.12
CA SER A 453 1.98 -34.60 -1.23
C SER A 453 1.86 -36.04 -1.73
N SER A 454 1.96 -36.27 -3.05
CA SER A 454 1.90 -37.62 -3.61
C SER A 454 2.67 -37.79 -4.93
N TRP A 455 3.03 -39.06 -5.22
CA TRP A 455 3.75 -39.50 -6.41
C TRP A 455 3.03 -40.72 -6.99
N LYS A 456 2.78 -40.70 -8.30
CA LYS A 456 2.20 -41.82 -9.05
C LYS A 456 3.06 -42.12 -10.26
N TRP A 457 3.55 -43.36 -10.33
CA TRP A 457 4.41 -43.86 -11.38
C TRP A 457 3.67 -44.83 -12.30
N SER A 458 3.98 -44.78 -13.59
CA SER A 458 3.56 -45.74 -14.59
C SER A 458 4.77 -46.28 -15.33
N PHE A 459 4.86 -47.60 -15.41
CA PHE A 459 5.91 -48.37 -16.08
C PHE A 459 5.25 -49.34 -17.07
N PRO A 460 4.81 -48.88 -18.26
CA PRO A 460 4.23 -49.76 -19.28
C PRO A 460 5.18 -50.92 -19.59
N GLU A 461 4.66 -52.16 -19.61
CA GLU A 461 5.45 -53.39 -19.83
C GLU A 461 6.46 -53.74 -18.70
N GLY A 462 6.54 -52.91 -17.66
CA GLY A 462 7.37 -53.14 -16.49
C GLY A 462 6.66 -53.94 -15.39
N SER A 463 7.47 -54.55 -14.53
CA SER A 463 7.02 -55.18 -13.28
C SER A 463 7.75 -54.54 -12.09
N PRO A 464 7.04 -53.84 -11.18
CA PRO A 464 5.60 -53.55 -11.24
C PRO A 464 5.25 -52.60 -12.40
N SER A 465 4.00 -52.63 -12.88
CA SER A 465 3.55 -51.75 -13.97
C SER A 465 3.12 -50.36 -13.50
N GLN A 466 2.90 -50.19 -12.20
CA GLN A 466 2.58 -48.92 -11.54
C GLN A 466 3.14 -48.91 -10.11
N TYR A 467 3.37 -47.72 -9.57
CA TYR A 467 3.75 -47.55 -8.17
C TYR A 467 3.23 -46.24 -7.59
N ILE A 468 2.92 -46.23 -6.29
CA ILE A 468 2.53 -45.02 -5.54
C ILE A 468 3.55 -44.82 -4.43
N GLY A 469 4.14 -43.63 -4.37
CA GLY A 469 5.15 -43.27 -3.38
C GLY A 469 6.41 -42.68 -4.00
N LYS A 470 7.17 -41.93 -3.21
CA LYS A 470 8.35 -41.18 -3.66
C LYS A 470 9.49 -42.09 -4.18
N PHE A 471 9.65 -43.26 -3.58
CA PHE A 471 10.76 -44.17 -3.87
C PHE A 471 10.24 -45.44 -4.56
N PRO A 472 10.17 -45.48 -5.90
CA PRO A 472 9.73 -46.68 -6.60
C PRO A 472 10.73 -47.84 -6.42
N PRO A 473 10.24 -49.10 -6.34
CA PRO A 473 11.10 -50.26 -6.34
C PRO A 473 11.81 -50.39 -7.70
N LYS A 474 12.80 -51.27 -7.78
CA LYS A 474 13.44 -51.61 -9.04
C LYS A 474 12.42 -52.18 -10.03
N VAL A 475 12.43 -51.71 -11.28
CA VAL A 475 11.46 -52.11 -12.30
C VAL A 475 12.11 -53.07 -13.30
N PHE A 476 11.45 -54.20 -13.57
CA PHE A 476 11.94 -55.25 -14.46
C PHE A 476 11.12 -55.30 -15.76
N TYR A 477 11.77 -55.61 -16.87
CA TYR A 477 11.16 -55.69 -18.21
C TYR A 477 11.58 -56.99 -18.90
N GLU A 478 10.69 -57.63 -19.67
CA GLU A 478 10.98 -58.95 -20.25
C GLU A 478 12.00 -58.92 -21.41
N LYS A 479 12.17 -57.76 -22.06
CA LYS A 479 13.05 -57.62 -23.24
C LYS A 479 14.07 -56.51 -23.01
N THR A 480 15.19 -56.62 -23.72
CA THR A 480 16.16 -55.53 -23.73
C THR A 480 15.62 -54.38 -24.57
N GLY A 481 15.49 -53.19 -23.99
CA GLY A 481 14.82 -52.09 -24.69
C GLY A 481 14.93 -50.72 -24.02
N LYS A 482 14.29 -49.76 -24.68
CA LYS A 482 13.94 -48.45 -24.12
C LYS A 482 12.47 -48.49 -23.76
N TYR A 483 12.15 -48.01 -22.56
CA TYR A 483 10.81 -48.04 -22.03
C TYR A 483 10.46 -46.65 -21.51
N ASP A 484 9.26 -46.19 -21.82
CA ASP A 484 8.74 -44.95 -21.30
C ASP A 484 8.38 -45.13 -19.83
N VAL A 485 8.75 -44.17 -19.01
CA VAL A 485 8.32 -44.07 -17.62
C VAL A 485 7.56 -42.78 -17.48
N THR A 486 6.45 -42.80 -16.76
CA THR A 486 5.69 -41.59 -16.44
C THR A 486 5.64 -41.40 -14.93
N LEU A 487 5.97 -40.19 -14.47
CA LEU A 487 5.77 -39.72 -13.10
C LEU A 487 4.75 -38.60 -13.10
N THR A 488 3.71 -38.72 -12.26
CA THR A 488 2.81 -37.64 -11.88
C THR A 488 3.03 -37.31 -10.41
N VAL A 489 3.29 -36.04 -10.08
CA VAL A 489 3.35 -35.54 -8.70
C VAL A 489 2.18 -34.60 -8.42
N THR A 490 1.72 -34.56 -7.17
CA THR A 490 0.57 -33.74 -6.75
C THR A 490 0.88 -32.96 -5.48
N ASN A 491 0.53 -31.69 -5.41
CA ASN A 491 0.72 -30.87 -4.20
C ASN A 491 -0.48 -30.98 -3.24
N SER A 492 -0.34 -30.43 -2.04
CA SER A 492 -1.40 -30.40 -1.02
C SER A 492 -2.73 -29.80 -1.49
N ASN A 493 -2.69 -28.97 -2.54
CA ASN A 493 -3.84 -28.27 -3.09
C ASN A 493 -4.47 -29.03 -4.28
N GLY A 494 -4.00 -30.24 -4.58
CA GLY A 494 -4.53 -31.08 -5.65
C GLY A 494 -4.02 -30.75 -7.06
N SER A 495 -3.11 -29.79 -7.23
CA SER A 495 -2.47 -29.49 -8.51
C SER A 495 -1.46 -30.58 -8.87
N THR A 496 -1.41 -30.98 -10.14
CA THR A 496 -0.55 -32.08 -10.61
C THR A 496 0.37 -31.65 -11.74
N THR A 497 1.61 -32.15 -11.74
CA THR A 497 2.49 -32.11 -12.92
C THR A 497 2.92 -33.52 -13.31
N THR A 498 3.12 -33.75 -14.61
CA THR A 498 3.45 -35.07 -15.16
C THR A 498 4.64 -34.99 -16.11
N LYS A 499 5.55 -35.96 -16.02
CA LYS A 499 6.72 -36.10 -16.88
C LYS A 499 6.81 -37.51 -17.43
N THR A 500 7.07 -37.63 -18.72
CA THR A 500 7.41 -38.91 -19.36
C THR A 500 8.82 -38.84 -19.94
N LYS A 501 9.64 -39.85 -19.66
CA LYS A 501 11.01 -40.00 -20.19
C LYS A 501 11.27 -41.47 -20.54
N SER A 502 12.05 -41.73 -21.60
CA SER A 502 12.53 -43.06 -21.94
C SER A 502 14.01 -43.23 -21.55
N ASN A 503 14.31 -44.09 -20.56
CA ASN A 503 15.66 -44.44 -20.09
C ASN A 503 16.68 -43.27 -20.08
N CYS A 504 16.60 -42.36 -19.10
CA CYS A 504 17.47 -41.18 -19.02
C CYS A 504 18.43 -41.26 -17.83
N ARG A 505 19.75 -41.23 -18.05
CA ARG A 505 20.73 -41.02 -16.98
C ARG A 505 20.71 -39.57 -16.51
N ARG A 506 21.07 -39.36 -15.24
CA ARG A 506 21.35 -38.03 -14.69
C ARG A 506 22.50 -37.39 -15.47
N GLU A 507 22.25 -36.28 -16.16
CA GLU A 507 23.33 -35.46 -16.71
C GLU A 507 24.03 -34.76 -15.54
N TYR A 508 25.25 -35.18 -15.23
CA TYR A 508 26.11 -34.42 -14.33
C TYR A 508 26.62 -33.20 -15.09
N HIS A 509 25.95 -32.05 -14.95
CA HIS A 509 26.62 -30.78 -15.14
C HIS A 509 27.49 -30.52 -13.89
N CYS A 510 28.67 -31.12 -13.86
CA CYS A 510 29.77 -30.59 -13.05
C CYS A 510 30.27 -29.34 -13.75
N GLY A 511 29.73 -28.18 -13.37
CA GLY A 511 30.31 -26.90 -13.71
C GLY A 511 31.62 -26.69 -12.95
N TRP A 512 32.74 -27.01 -13.58
CA TRP A 512 33.97 -26.25 -13.39
C TRP A 512 34.22 -25.51 -14.69
N ASN A 513 33.93 -24.21 -14.67
CA ASN A 513 34.73 -23.13 -15.24
C ASN A 513 34.10 -21.79 -14.88
#